data_AF-A0AAV5Z621-F1
#
_entry.id   AF-A0AAV5Z621-F1
#
_cell.length_a   1.000
_cell.length_b   1.000
_cell.length_c   1.000
_cell.angle_alpha   90.00
_cell.angle_beta   90.00
_cell.angle_gamma   90.00
#
_symmetry.space_group_name_H-M   'P 1'
#
loop_
_entity.id
_entity.type
_entity.pdbx_description
1 polymer ?
#
loop_
_entity_poly.entity_id
_entity_poly.type
_entity_poly.pdbx_seq_one_letter_code
_entity_poly.pdbx_strand_id
1 'polypeptide(L)'
;MDPRLTMKPMLRHGLLVLAAFAVVGGAWAGVRGVRLLARGLRHGEDPSAPLWVVRGLRGVIVALCMASLAVGTVLGQVWLVVFGALWLAEEIYETGVLALILRAGAPQSNDRRPSDG
;
A
#
# COMPACT_ATOMS: atom_id res chain seq x y z
N MET A 1 -4.89 -28.21 35.15
CA MET A 1 -4.68 -27.93 33.72
C MET A 1 -5.07 -26.47 33.51
N ASP A 2 -4.10 -25.58 33.43
CA ASP A 2 -4.31 -24.13 33.53
C ASP A 2 -4.58 -23.52 32.13
N PRO A 3 -5.77 -22.97 31.85
CA PRO A 3 -6.14 -22.44 30.53
C PRO A 3 -5.30 -21.24 30.08
N ARG A 4 -4.52 -20.61 30.97
CA ARG A 4 -3.61 -19.52 30.61
C ARG A 4 -2.35 -19.98 29.86
N LEU A 5 -1.94 -21.24 30.02
CA LEU A 5 -0.78 -21.82 29.33
C LEU A 5 -1.09 -22.17 27.86
N THR A 6 -2.35 -22.45 27.53
CA THR A 6 -2.83 -22.78 26.18
C THR A 6 -3.18 -21.57 25.31
N MET A 7 -3.50 -20.41 25.89
CA MET A 7 -3.78 -19.19 25.10
C MET A 7 -2.52 -18.56 24.50
N LYS A 8 -1.38 -18.64 25.20
CA LYS A 8 -0.09 -18.10 24.72
C LYS A 8 0.32 -18.64 23.34
N PRO A 9 0.27 -19.96 23.05
CA PRO A 9 0.63 -20.46 21.73
C PRO A 9 -0.34 -20.01 20.63
N MET A 10 -1.67 -19.99 20.87
CA MET A 10 -2.62 -19.55 19.82
C MET A 10 -2.41 -18.10 19.41
N LEU A 11 -2.21 -17.20 20.38
CA LEU A 11 -1.87 -15.80 20.13
C LEU A 11 -0.57 -15.67 19.33
N ARG A 12 0.44 -16.48 19.66
CA ARG A 12 1.73 -16.50 18.95
C ARG A 12 1.59 -16.94 17.50
N HIS A 13 0.81 -17.99 17.23
CA HIS A 13 0.54 -18.45 15.86
C HIS A 13 -0.24 -17.40 15.07
N GLY A 14 -1.25 -16.77 15.67
CA GLY A 14 -1.99 -15.67 15.03
C GLY A 14 -1.08 -14.49 14.66
N LEU A 15 -0.19 -14.09 15.56
CA LEU A 15 0.82 -13.06 15.30
C LEU A 15 1.77 -13.43 14.16
N LEU A 16 2.24 -14.68 14.12
CA LEU A 16 3.13 -15.16 13.06
C LEU A 16 2.42 -15.20 11.70
N VAL A 17 1.15 -15.62 11.66
CA VAL A 17 0.35 -15.60 10.44
C VAL A 17 0.16 -14.16 9.95
N LEU A 18 -0.19 -13.22 10.85
CA LEU A 18 -0.33 -11.81 10.51
C LEU A 18 0.99 -11.23 9.98
N ALA A 19 2.11 -11.52 10.64
CA ALA A 19 3.43 -11.07 10.20
C ALA A 19 3.82 -11.66 8.84
N ALA A 20 3.49 -12.93 8.58
CA ALA A 20 3.74 -13.56 7.28
C ALA A 20 2.93 -12.89 6.16
N PHE A 21 1.65 -12.60 6.39
CA PHE A 21 0.84 -11.83 5.45
C PHE A 21 1.41 -10.42 5.25
N ALA A 22 1.87 -9.77 6.31
CA ALA A 22 2.50 -8.46 6.23
C ALA A 22 3.75 -8.49 5.34
N VAL A 23 4.63 -9.47 5.55
CA VAL A 23 5.85 -9.65 4.75
C VAL A 23 5.52 -9.92 3.28
N VAL A 24 4.60 -10.85 2.99
CA VAL A 24 4.24 -11.18 1.60
C VAL A 24 3.58 -10.00 0.90
N GLY A 25 2.63 -9.34 1.55
CA GLY A 25 1.95 -8.16 1.02
C GLY A 25 2.92 -7.00 0.80
N GLY A 26 3.79 -6.74 1.77
CA GLY A 26 4.83 -5.71 1.69
C GLY A 26 5.84 -5.98 0.58
N ALA A 27 6.33 -7.22 0.45
CA ALA A 27 7.27 -7.60 -0.61
C ALA A 27 6.64 -7.45 -2.00
N TRP A 28 5.39 -7.88 -2.17
CA TRP A 28 4.67 -7.72 -3.44
C TRP A 28 4.46 -6.24 -3.80
N ALA A 29 3.99 -5.44 -2.83
CA ALA A 29 3.78 -4.01 -3.01
C ALA A 29 5.10 -3.29 -3.33
N GLY A 30 6.18 -3.64 -2.64
CA GLY A 30 7.52 -3.07 -2.84
C GLY A 30 8.10 -3.40 -4.20
N VAL A 31 8.05 -4.67 -4.63
CA VAL A 31 8.52 -5.09 -5.96
C VAL A 31 7.74 -4.36 -7.05
N ARG A 32 6.42 -4.27 -6.92
CA ARG A 32 5.58 -3.54 -7.87
C ARG A 32 5.91 -2.04 -7.87
N GLY A 33 6.10 -1.46 -6.68
CA GLY A 33 6.44 -0.05 -6.49
C GLY A 33 7.76 0.32 -7.14
N VAL A 34 8.83 -0.42 -6.81
CA VAL A 34 10.17 -0.21 -7.39
C VAL A 34 10.16 -0.35 -8.91
N ARG A 35 9.43 -1.33 -9.46
CA ARG A 35 9.31 -1.50 -10.93
C ARG A 35 8.64 -0.29 -11.59
N LEU A 36 7.57 0.24 -10.99
CA LEU A 36 6.86 1.42 -11.51
C LEU A 36 7.71 2.69 -11.38
N LEU A 37 8.40 2.85 -10.26
CA LEU A 37 9.31 3.97 -10.01
C LEU A 37 10.45 3.96 -11.05
N ALA A 38 11.12 2.82 -11.21
CA ALA A 38 12.18 2.65 -12.20
C ALA A 38 11.68 2.89 -13.62
N ARG A 39 10.44 2.46 -13.94
CA ARG A 39 9.84 2.71 -15.25
C ARG A 39 9.59 4.20 -15.49
N GLY A 40 9.03 4.90 -14.51
CA GLY A 40 8.76 6.34 -14.59
C GLY A 40 10.04 7.17 -14.74
N LEU A 41 11.10 6.82 -14.00
CA LEU A 41 12.40 7.49 -14.11
C LEU A 41 13.09 7.25 -15.46
N ARG A 42 12.87 6.08 -16.08
CA ARG A 42 13.46 5.73 -17.38
C ARG A 42 12.72 6.32 -18.58
N HIS A 43 11.45 6.68 -18.44
CA HIS A 43 10.60 7.19 -19.53
C HIS A 43 10.08 8.60 -19.21
N GLY A 44 10.95 9.48 -18.69
CA GLY A 44 10.57 10.81 -18.21
C GLY A 44 9.91 11.73 -19.25
N GLU A 45 10.06 11.41 -20.54
CA GLU A 45 9.44 12.16 -21.65
C GLU A 45 7.99 11.73 -21.94
N ASP A 46 7.52 10.63 -21.35
CA ASP A 46 6.14 10.15 -21.52
C ASP A 46 5.19 10.95 -20.61
N PRO A 47 4.07 11.51 -21.11
CA PRO A 47 3.07 12.23 -20.30
C PRO A 47 2.54 11.44 -19.10
N SER A 48 2.68 10.11 -19.14
CA SER A 48 2.24 9.20 -18.09
C SER A 48 3.32 8.88 -17.04
N ALA A 49 4.57 9.34 -17.23
CA ALA A 49 5.69 9.09 -16.33
C ALA A 49 5.49 9.58 -14.88
N PRO A 50 4.93 10.78 -14.62
CA PRO A 50 4.70 11.25 -13.25
C PRO A 50 3.77 10.33 -12.46
N LEU A 51 2.75 9.77 -13.13
CA LEU A 51 1.81 8.83 -12.51
C LEU A 51 2.48 7.50 -12.14
N TRP A 52 3.44 7.03 -12.94
CA TRP A 52 4.20 5.82 -12.61
C TRP A 52 5.16 6.04 -11.44
N VAL A 53 5.79 7.21 -11.36
CA VAL A 53 6.65 7.60 -10.23
C VAL A 53 5.85 7.64 -8.93
N VAL A 54 4.69 8.32 -8.92
CA VAL A 54 3.83 8.41 -7.73
C VAL A 54 3.36 7.01 -7.30
N ARG A 55 2.83 6.20 -8.23
CA ARG A 55 2.41 4.83 -7.92
C ARG A 55 3.57 3.95 -7.44
N GLY A 56 4.76 4.21 -7.95
CA GLY A 56 5.98 3.53 -7.54
C GLY A 56 6.34 3.84 -6.09
N LEU A 57 6.37 5.11 -5.74
CA LEU A 57 6.64 5.58 -4.38
C LEU A 57 5.60 5.06 -3.39
N ARG A 58 4.31 5.10 -3.73
CA ARG A 58 3.23 4.52 -2.89
C ARG A 58 3.48 3.05 -2.58
N GLY A 59 3.88 2.26 -3.58
CA GLY A 59 4.20 0.84 -3.38
C GLY A 59 5.40 0.62 -2.43
N VAL A 60 6.41 1.49 -2.51
CA VAL A 60 7.57 1.46 -1.60
C VAL A 60 7.17 1.84 -0.17
N ILE A 61 6.35 2.88 -0.01
CA ILE A 61 5.84 3.31 1.29
C ILE A 61 5.04 2.19 1.97
N VAL A 62 4.10 1.57 1.25
CA VAL A 62 3.32 0.44 1.77
C VAL A 62 4.24 -0.71 2.19
N ALA A 63 5.28 -1.00 1.42
CA ALA A 63 6.25 -2.03 1.78
C ALA A 63 6.99 -1.71 3.09
N LEU A 64 7.38 -0.45 3.30
CA LEU A 64 8.02 0.00 4.54
C LEU A 64 7.09 -0.11 5.74
N CYS A 65 5.82 0.29 5.61
CA CYS A 65 4.84 0.15 6.68
C CYS A 65 4.58 -1.32 7.03
N MET A 66 4.46 -2.18 6.02
CA MET A 66 4.25 -3.61 6.23
C MET A 66 5.48 -4.27 6.86
N ALA A 67 6.69 -3.83 6.51
CA ALA A 67 7.91 -4.24 7.16
C ALA A 67 7.97 -3.80 8.63
N SER A 68 7.61 -2.54 8.94
CA SER A 68 7.59 -2.06 10.32
C SER A 68 6.53 -2.76 11.17
N LEU A 69 5.37 -3.09 10.59
CA LEU A 69 4.33 -3.91 11.24
C LEU A 69 4.82 -5.33 11.51
N ALA A 70 5.46 -5.99 10.54
CA ALA A 70 6.00 -7.34 10.70
C ALA A 70 7.11 -7.38 11.76
N VAL A 71 8.06 -6.45 11.70
CA VAL A 71 9.17 -6.36 12.67
C VAL A 71 8.64 -5.98 14.06
N GLY A 72 7.74 -5.01 14.14
CA GLY A 72 7.14 -4.57 15.41
C GLY A 72 6.35 -5.67 16.10
N THR A 73 5.59 -6.45 15.34
CA THR A 73 4.81 -7.60 15.89
C THR A 73 5.71 -8.74 16.33
N VAL A 74 6.75 -9.09 15.55
CA VAL A 74 7.68 -10.18 15.89
C VAL A 74 8.59 -9.82 17.08
N LEU A 75 9.08 -8.58 17.14
CA LEU A 75 9.96 -8.12 18.21
C LEU A 75 9.23 -7.58 19.44
N GLY A 76 7.89 -7.54 19.41
CA GLY A 76 7.07 -6.97 20.49
C GLY A 76 7.26 -5.45 20.67
N GLN A 77 7.70 -4.75 19.63
CA GLN A 77 7.96 -3.31 19.65
C GLN A 77 6.70 -2.54 19.25
N VAL A 78 5.92 -2.11 20.24
CA VAL A 78 4.65 -1.40 20.04
C VAL A 78 4.81 -0.13 19.20
N TRP A 79 5.89 0.62 19.39
CA TRP A 79 6.11 1.88 18.66
C TRP A 79 6.25 1.66 17.15
N LEU A 80 6.88 0.56 16.70
CA LEU A 80 7.00 0.21 15.29
C LEU A 80 5.66 -0.17 14.68
N VAL A 81 4.82 -0.84 15.46
CA VAL A 81 3.46 -1.22 15.05
C VAL A 81 2.60 0.03 14.89
N VAL A 82 2.62 0.93 15.87
CA VAL A 82 1.88 2.20 15.81
C VAL A 82 2.37 3.06 14.65
N PHE A 83 3.69 3.20 14.48
CA PHE A 83 4.28 3.94 13.37
C PHE A 83 3.83 3.37 12.01
N GLY A 84 3.96 2.05 11.83
CA GLY A 84 3.54 1.37 10.60
C GLY A 84 2.04 1.53 10.32
N ALA A 85 1.21 1.39 11.35
CA ALA A 85 -0.24 1.51 11.22
C ALA A 85 -0.69 2.94 10.88
N LEU A 86 -0.13 3.96 11.56
CA LEU A 86 -0.48 5.36 11.32
C LEU A 86 -0.07 5.79 9.91
N TRP A 87 1.17 5.50 9.52
CA TRP A 87 1.64 5.85 8.18
C TRP A 87 0.89 5.10 7.09
N LEU A 88 0.57 3.82 7.31
CA LEU A 88 -0.25 3.06 6.37
C LEU A 88 -1.67 3.63 6.25
N ALA A 89 -2.26 4.07 7.35
CA ALA A 89 -3.58 4.71 7.35
C ALA A 89 -3.56 6.05 6.60
N GLU A 90 -2.52 6.86 6.81
CA GLU A 90 -2.31 8.13 6.09
C GLU A 90 -2.14 7.87 4.58
N GLU A 91 -1.33 6.89 4.20
CA GLU A 91 -1.11 6.49 2.81
C GLU A 91 -2.42 6.00 2.15
N ILE A 92 -3.25 5.24 2.86
CA ILE A 92 -4.57 4.80 2.39
C ILE A 92 -5.52 5.98 2.24
N TYR A 93 -5.55 6.89 3.22
CA TYR A 93 -6.38 8.09 3.19
C TYR A 93 -6.04 8.94 1.95
N GLU A 94 -4.76 9.24 1.74
CA GLU A 94 -4.33 10.06 0.62
C GLU A 94 -4.59 9.36 -0.73
N THR A 95 -4.29 8.06 -0.84
CA THR A 95 -4.57 7.28 -2.05
C THR A 95 -6.07 7.24 -2.36
N GLY A 96 -6.89 7.02 -1.34
CA GLY A 96 -8.33 6.97 -1.46
C GLY A 96 -8.92 8.30 -1.90
N VAL A 97 -8.52 9.38 -1.24
CA VAL A 97 -8.92 10.75 -1.61
C VAL A 97 -8.49 11.08 -3.03
N LEU A 98 -7.25 10.77 -3.42
CA LEU A 98 -6.76 11.00 -4.78
C LEU A 98 -7.55 10.20 -5.81
N ALA A 99 -7.87 8.93 -5.54
CA ALA A 99 -8.69 8.12 -6.42
C ALA A 99 -10.12 8.67 -6.58
N LEU A 100 -10.71 9.19 -5.50
CA LEU A 100 -12.02 9.84 -5.54
C LEU A 100 -11.99 11.15 -6.34
N ILE A 101 -10.96 11.99 -6.15
CA ILE A 101 -10.77 13.23 -6.92
C ILE A 101 -10.63 12.93 -8.41
N LEU A 102 -9.79 11.95 -8.77
CA LEU A 102 -9.62 11.53 -10.17
C LEU A 102 -10.92 10.98 -10.77
N ARG A 103 -11.70 10.24 -9.98
CA ARG A 103 -13.00 9.72 -10.42
C ARG A 103 -14.03 10.83 -10.61
N ALA A 104 -14.03 11.85 -9.75
CA ALA A 104 -14.95 12.97 -9.85
C ALA A 104 -14.60 13.94 -10.99
N GLY A 105 -13.31 14.06 -11.32
CA GLY A 105 -12.80 14.93 -12.38
C GLY A 105 -12.71 14.29 -13.77
N ALA A 106 -12.97 12.99 -13.92
CA ALA A 106 -12.92 12.31 -15.21
C ALA A 106 -14.06 12.82 -16.13
N PRO A 107 -13.76 13.54 -17.24
CA PRO A 107 -14.78 14.05 -18.13
C PRO A 107 -15.58 12.89 -18.74
N GLN A 108 -16.91 13.02 -18.78
CA GLN A 108 -17.73 12.21 -19.68
C GLN A 108 -17.34 12.59 -21.11
N SER A 109 -16.43 11.82 -21.71
CA SER A 109 -16.20 11.86 -23.15
C SER A 109 -17.41 11.21 -23.83
N ASN A 110 -18.54 11.93 -23.88
CA ASN A 110 -19.74 11.51 -24.60
C ASN A 110 -20.14 12.59 -25.62
N ASP A 111 -19.77 12.29 -26.85
CA ASP A 111 -20.49 12.52 -28.10
C ASP A 111 -20.93 13.96 -28.45
N ARG A 112 -20.02 14.71 -29.08
CA ARG A 112 -20.40 15.66 -30.12
C ARG A 112 -20.23 15.00 -31.48
N ARG A 113 -21.19 14.19 -31.91
CA ARG A 113 -21.45 14.05 -33.35
C ARG A 113 -22.24 15.28 -33.81
N PRO A 114 -21.81 15.99 -34.85
CA PRO A 114 -22.67 16.94 -35.53
C PRO A 114 -23.77 16.14 -36.23
N SER A 115 -25.01 16.34 -35.82
CA SER A 115 -26.18 15.98 -36.62
C SER A 115 -26.35 17.05 -37.69
N ASP A 116 -25.56 16.94 -38.77
CA ASP A 116 -25.83 17.64 -40.02
C ASP A 116 -26.86 16.81 -40.79
N GLY A 117 -28.06 17.38 -40.93
CA GLY A 117 -29.20 16.84 -41.67
C GLY A 117 -30.35 17.84 -41.66
#